data_AF-A0A380DVK4-F1
#
_entry.id   AF-A0A380DVK4-F1
#
_cell.length_a   1.000
_cell.length_b   1.000
_cell.length_c   1.000
_cell.angle_alpha   90.00
_cell.angle_beta   90.00
_cell.angle_gamma   90.00
#
_symmetry.space_group_name_H-M   'P 1'
#
loop_
_entity.id
_entity.type
_entity.pdbx_description
1 polymer ?
#
loop_
_entity_poly.entity_id
_entity_poly.type
_entity_poly.pdbx_seq_one_letter_code
_entity_poly.pdbx_strand_id
1 'polypeptide(L)' 'MPKSKRIINTYKRKETIDKYSYSATLQEIADNDYNLNIPRYVDTFEEEAPIDLDQVQQDLKKYRQRNCRN' A
#
# COMPACT_ATOMS: atom_id res chain seq x y z
N MET A 1 -12.75 -14.29 8.95
CA MET A 1 -12.71 -13.51 10.21
C MET A 1 -13.22 -12.10 9.94
N PRO A 2 -14.13 -11.53 10.75
CA PRO A 2 -14.58 -10.15 10.58
C PRO A 2 -13.41 -9.17 10.78
N LYS A 3 -13.32 -8.14 9.92
CA LYS A 3 -12.21 -7.17 9.90
C LYS A 3 -11.97 -6.52 11.27
N SER A 4 -13.03 -6.26 12.04
CA SER A 4 -12.97 -5.69 13.38
C SER A 4 -12.19 -6.54 14.39
N LYS A 5 -12.33 -7.88 14.34
CA LYS A 5 -11.59 -8.78 15.23
C LYS A 5 -10.09 -8.76 14.95
N ARG A 6 -9.69 -8.55 13.69
CA ARG A 6 -8.28 -8.48 13.30
C ARG A 6 -7.59 -7.28 13.95
N ILE A 7 -8.20 -6.09 13.84
CA ILE A 7 -7.69 -4.84 14.42
C ILE A 7 -7.49 -4.99 15.93
N ILE A 8 -8.51 -5.50 16.63
CA ILE A 8 -8.47 -5.67 18.09
C ILE A 8 -7.35 -6.62 18.51
N ASN A 9 -7.19 -7.73 17.80
CA ASN A 9 -6.16 -8.73 18.12
C ASN A 9 -4.75 -8.19 17.88
N THR A 10 -4.51 -7.50 16.76
CA THR A 10 -3.21 -6.90 16.44
C THR A 10 -2.82 -5.84 17.48
N TYR A 11 -3.76 -4.97 17.87
CA TYR A 11 -3.52 -3.99 18.93
C TYR A 11 -3.17 -4.65 20.27
N LYS A 12 -3.96 -5.64 20.71
CA LYS A 12 -3.73 -6.35 21.98
C LYS A 12 -2.37 -7.04 22.05
N ARG A 13 -1.89 -7.55 20.92
CA ARG A 13 -0.60 -8.25 20.82
C ARG A 13 0.58 -7.32 20.62
N LYS A 14 0.35 -6.03 20.32
CA LYS A 14 1.39 -5.08 19.87
C LYS A 14 2.26 -5.70 18.77
N GLU A 15 1.62 -6.41 17.86
CA GLU A 15 2.29 -7.18 16.84
C GLU A 15 2.64 -6.26 15.66
N THR A 16 3.92 -6.23 15.29
CA THR A 16 4.36 -5.58 14.06
C THR A 16 4.03 -6.51 12.90
N ILE A 17 3.23 -6.02 11.96
CA ILE A 17 2.76 -6.75 10.78
C ILE A 17 3.09 -5.90 9.57
N ASP A 18 3.79 -6.48 8.60
CA ASP A 18 4.19 -5.81 7.37
C ASP A 18 3.00 -5.08 6.71
N LYS A 19 3.22 -3.82 6.33
CA LYS A 19 2.25 -2.90 5.72
C LYS A 19 0.94 -2.66 6.51
N TYR A 20 0.86 -3.09 7.77
CA TYR A 20 -0.38 -3.04 8.54
C TYR A 20 -0.23 -2.48 9.96
N SER A 21 0.85 -2.81 10.67
CA SER A 21 1.04 -2.43 12.07
C SER A 21 2.52 -2.31 12.40
N TYR A 22 2.87 -1.28 13.15
CA TYR A 22 4.23 -1.08 13.64
C TYR A 22 4.20 -0.57 15.08
N SER A 23 4.97 -1.22 15.96
CA SER A 23 5.11 -0.79 17.36
C SER A 23 6.26 0.19 17.51
N ALA A 24 6.00 1.48 17.26
CA ALA A 24 6.98 2.54 17.41
C ALA A 24 7.46 2.69 18.86
N THR A 25 8.75 2.97 19.03
CA THR A 25 9.38 3.30 20.31
C THR A 25 9.11 4.75 20.70
N LEU A 26 9.27 5.08 21.99
CA LEU A 26 9.13 6.46 22.45
C LEU A 26 10.16 7.41 21.83
N GLN A 27 11.36 6.90 21.51
CA GLN A 27 12.40 7.68 20.85
C GLN A 27 11.98 8.05 19.42
N GLU A 28 11.50 7.09 18.64
CA GLU A 28 11.01 7.36 17.26
C GLU A 28 9.84 8.34 17.24
N ILE A 29 8.96 8.29 18.24
CA ILE A 29 7.87 9.26 18.37
C ILE A 29 8.43 10.67 18.65
N ALA A 30 9.43 10.77 19.52
CA ALA A 30 10.08 12.04 19.83
C ALA A 30 10.85 12.60 18.62
N ASP A 31 11.56 11.76 17.87
CA ASP A 31 12.29 12.12 16.65
C ASP A 31 11.35 12.58 15.53
N ASN A 32 10.09 12.15 15.56
CA ASN A 32 9.03 12.59 14.65
C ASN A 32 8.21 13.78 15.19
N ASP A 33 8.71 14.52 16.18
CA ASP A 33 8.02 15.67 16.80
C ASP A 33 6.64 15.31 17.37
N TYR A 34 6.49 14.09 17.88
CA TYR A 34 5.20 13.53 18.32
C TYR A 34 4.12 13.51 17.23
N ASN A 35 4.51 13.59 15.95
CA ASN A 35 3.63 13.46 14.81
C ASN A 35 3.25 11.99 14.61
N LEU A 36 2.00 11.63 14.87
CA LEU A 36 1.49 10.25 14.81
C LEU A 36 0.86 9.88 13.47
N ASN A 37 1.15 10.63 12.39
CA ASN A 37 0.67 10.29 11.06
C ASN A 37 1.15 8.89 10.64
N ILE A 38 0.20 8.00 10.32
CA ILE A 38 0.44 6.58 10.04
C ILE A 38 1.54 6.31 9.00
N PRO A 39 1.64 7.07 7.87
CA PRO A 39 2.69 6.84 6.88
C PRO A 39 4.13 7.03 7.41
N ARG A 40 4.32 7.65 8.59
CA ARG A 40 5.64 7.79 9.23
C ARG A 40 6.11 6.52 9.95
N TYR A 41 5.20 5.59 10.23
CA TYR A 41 5.46 4.41 11.05
C TYR A 41 5.12 3.10 10.35
N VAL A 42 4.15 3.14 9.43
CA VAL A 42 3.76 1.97 8.65
C VAL A 42 3.94 2.33 7.19
N ASP A 43 4.92 1.69 6.55
CA ASP A 43 5.07 1.73 5.11
C ASP A 43 3.95 0.89 4.49
N THR A 44 2.92 1.56 3.97
CA THR A 44 1.82 0.90 3.27
C THR A 44 2.04 0.88 1.76
N PHE A 45 3.25 1.18 1.27
CA PHE A 45 3.54 1.20 -0.14
C PHE A 45 3.48 -0.22 -0.72
N GLU A 46 2.71 -0.38 -1.80
CA GLU A 46 2.71 -1.59 -2.61
C GLU A 46 3.58 -1.32 -3.83
N GLU A 47 4.61 -2.14 -4.03
CA GLU A 47 5.36 -2.10 -5.29
C GLU A 47 4.40 -2.48 -6.42
N GLU A 48 4.15 -1.52 -7.32
CA GLU A 48 3.36 -1.79 -8.52
C GLU A 48 4.14 -2.77 -9.41
N ALA A 49 3.43 -3.74 -9.98
CA ALA A 49 4.03 -4.63 -10.95
C ALA A 49 4.57 -3.81 -12.14
N PRO A 50 5.75 -4.14 -12.67
CA PRO A 50 6.30 -3.45 -13.81
C PRO A 50 5.31 -3.53 -14.98
N ILE A 51 4.99 -2.36 -15.55
CA ILE A 51 4.10 -2.27 -16.70
C ILE A 51 4.87 -2.72 -17.95
N ASP A 52 4.35 -3.70 -18.67
CA ASP A 52 4.87 -4.07 -19.99
C ASP A 52 4.49 -3.00 -21.02
N LEU A 53 5.46 -2.15 -21.35
CA LEU A 53 5.28 -1.06 -22.31
C LEU A 53 4.99 -1.56 -23.73
N ASP A 54 5.49 -2.73 -24.11
CA ASP A 54 5.25 -3.31 -25.44
C ASP A 54 3.81 -3.81 -25.56
N GLN A 55 3.30 -4.45 -24.50
CA GLN A 55 1.90 -4.85 -24.42
C GLN A 55 0.96 -3.63 -24.49
N VAL A 56 1.26 -2.57 -23.73
CA VAL A 56 0.47 -1.32 -23.77
C VAL A 56 0.47 -0.70 -25.17
N GLN A 57 1.61 -0.69 -25.86
CA GLN A 57 1.69 -0.19 -27.24
C GLN A 57 0.84 -1.02 -28.21
N GLN A 58 0.86 -2.35 -28.07
CA GLN A 58 0.04 -3.24 -28.90
C GLN A 58 -1.45 -3.01 -28.66
N ASP A 59 -1.85 -2.88 -27.40
CA ASP A 59 -3.24 -2.61 -27.02
C ASP A 59 -3.71 -1.28 -27.59
N LEU A 60 -2.93 -0.21 -27.44
CA LEU A 60 -3.24 1.10 -28.03
C LEU A 60 -3.43 1.04 -29.55
N LYS A 61 -2.55 0.33 -30.27
CA LYS A 61 -2.68 0.13 -31.72
C LYS A 61 -3.98 -0.60 -32.05
N LYS A 62 -4.29 -1.67 -31.33
CA LYS A 62 -5.52 -2.48 -31.51
C LYS A 62 -6.79 -1.68 -31.24
N TYR A 63 -6.82 -0.88 -30.16
CA TYR A 63 -7.94 0.01 -29.83
C TYR A 63 -8.16 1.07 -30.91
N ARG A 64 -7.08 1.69 -31.41
CA ARG A 64 -7.17 2.66 -32.50
C ARG A 64 -7.74 2.03 -33.76
N GLN A 65 -7.26 0.83 -34.11
CA GLN A 65 -7.71 0.12 -35.31
C GLN A 65 -9.15 -0.36 -35.23
N ARG A 66 -9.63 -0.74 -34.03
CA ARG A 66 -11.03 -1.10 -33.79
C ARG A 66 -11.96 0.10 -33.93
N ASN A 67 -11.58 1.25 -33.38
CA ASN A 67 -12.39 2.48 -33.49
C ASN A 67 -12.41 3.07 -34.91
N CYS A 68 -11.38 2.85 -35.72
CA CYS A 68 -11.39 3.26 -37.14
C CYS A 68 -12.22 2.32 -38.04
N ARG A 69 -12.65 1.15 -37.55
CA ARG A 69 -13.44 0.16 -38.32
C ARG A 69 -14.93 0.16 -37.98
N ASN A 70 -15.35 1.00 -37.03
CA ASN A 70 -16.74 1.32 -36.73
C ASN A 70 -17.09 2.68 -37.32
#